data_AF-A0A962KTB6-F1
#
_entry.id   AF-A0A962KTB6-F1
#
_cell.length_a   1.000
_cell.length_b   1.000
_cell.length_c   1.000
_cell.angle_alpha   90.00
_cell.angle_beta   90.00
_cell.angle_gamma   90.00
#
_symmetry.space_group_name_H-M   'P 1'
#
loop_
_entity.id
_entity.type
_entity.pdbx_description
1 polymer ?
#
loop_
_entity_poly.entity_id
_entity_poly.type
_entity_poly.pdbx_seq_one_letter_code
_entity_poly.pdbx_strand_id
1 'polypeptide(L)'
;MKNRRVTAIATALLLLLISVFSAQFQQKTAANLTERGSIALSPDRIKHILYGDKTGGGHRHGQHKPCKSEFPENWSDQKIIDTVSKIASNDNTNWNRQDNGYFVTNTKIENLKIRVVVNSDKTQVITAYPTNVPRNPCTAANDNDP
;
A
#
# COMPACT_ATOMS: atom_id res chain seq x y z
N MET A 1 -26.59 -40.70 -46.59
CA MET A 1 -26.03 -39.33 -46.48
C MET A 1 -26.85 -38.52 -45.46
N LYS A 2 -26.51 -38.60 -44.18
CA LYS A 2 -26.96 -37.70 -43.11
C LYS A 2 -26.03 -37.99 -41.93
N ASN A 3 -25.71 -37.00 -41.11
CA ASN A 3 -25.01 -37.09 -39.80
C ASN A 3 -23.57 -36.56 -39.73
N ARG A 4 -22.75 -36.56 -40.81
CA ARG A 4 -21.36 -36.01 -40.68
C ARG A 4 -21.29 -34.50 -40.45
N ARG A 5 -22.27 -33.72 -40.95
CA ARG A 5 -22.31 -32.26 -40.78
C ARG A 5 -22.78 -31.82 -39.40
N VAL A 6 -23.61 -32.64 -38.72
CA VAL A 6 -24.17 -32.30 -37.39
C VAL A 6 -23.12 -32.54 -36.30
N THR A 7 -22.34 -33.61 -36.40
CA THR A 7 -21.29 -33.93 -35.42
C THR A 7 -20.16 -32.89 -35.40
N ALA A 8 -19.72 -32.41 -36.57
CA ALA A 8 -18.65 -31.41 -36.66
C ALA A 8 -19.05 -30.03 -36.08
N ILE A 9 -20.31 -29.61 -36.28
CA ILE A 9 -20.84 -28.36 -35.73
C ILE A 9 -21.00 -28.48 -34.21
N ALA A 10 -21.47 -29.62 -33.71
CA ALA A 10 -21.60 -29.87 -32.27
C ALA A 10 -20.24 -29.87 -31.54
N THR A 11 -19.20 -30.47 -32.13
CA THR A 11 -17.84 -30.46 -31.55
C THR A 11 -17.19 -29.08 -31.63
N ALA A 12 -17.42 -28.33 -32.71
CA ALA A 12 -16.91 -26.97 -32.84
C ALA A 12 -17.57 -26.02 -31.82
N LEU A 13 -18.90 -26.11 -31.62
CA LEU A 13 -19.60 -25.34 -30.59
C LEU A 13 -19.16 -25.73 -29.18
N LEU A 14 -18.95 -27.02 -28.90
CA LEU A 14 -18.49 -27.48 -27.59
C LEU A 14 -17.07 -26.98 -27.27
N LEU A 15 -16.14 -27.01 -28.23
CA LEU A 15 -14.79 -26.48 -28.06
C LEU A 15 -14.78 -24.94 -27.92
N LEU A 16 -15.68 -24.24 -28.62
CA LEU A 16 -15.87 -22.79 -28.47
C LEU A 16 -16.47 -22.43 -27.10
N LEU A 17 -17.40 -23.24 -26.59
CA LEU A 17 -17.96 -23.05 -25.25
C LEU A 17 -16.92 -23.32 -24.16
N ILE A 18 -16.08 -24.35 -24.31
CA ILE A 18 -14.99 -24.66 -23.37
C ILE A 18 -13.93 -23.55 -23.37
N SER A 19 -13.57 -22.98 -24.53
CA SER A 19 -12.58 -21.90 -24.61
C SER A 19 -13.10 -20.57 -24.04
N VAL A 20 -14.37 -20.22 -24.28
CA VAL A 20 -14.99 -19.01 -23.72
C VAL A 20 -15.17 -19.14 -22.20
N PHE A 21 -15.55 -20.33 -21.69
CA PHE A 21 -15.67 -20.58 -20.25
C PHE A 21 -14.31 -20.50 -19.54
N SER A 22 -13.25 -21.02 -20.17
CA SER A 22 -11.88 -20.95 -19.64
C SER A 22 -11.36 -19.51 -19.57
N ALA A 23 -11.60 -18.70 -20.60
CA ALA A 23 -11.18 -17.29 -20.64
C ALA A 23 -11.90 -16.42 -19.59
N GLN A 24 -13.21 -16.66 -19.38
CA GLN A 24 -13.98 -15.95 -18.35
C GLN A 24 -13.56 -16.32 -16.93
N PHE A 25 -13.14 -17.57 -16.70
CA PHE A 25 -12.63 -18.03 -15.40
C PHE A 25 -11.25 -17.45 -15.07
N GLN A 26 -10.37 -17.30 -16.08
CA GLN A 26 -9.06 -16.66 -15.92
C GLN A 26 -9.15 -15.15 -15.63
N GLN A 27 -10.11 -14.44 -16.24
CA GLN A 27 -10.33 -13.02 -15.93
C GLN A 27 -10.91 -12.81 -14.53
N LYS A 28 -11.83 -13.69 -14.08
CA LYS A 28 -12.43 -13.61 -12.74
C LYS A 28 -11.45 -13.86 -11.61
N THR A 29 -10.33 -14.55 -11.82
CA THR A 29 -9.34 -14.82 -10.76
C THR A 29 -8.38 -13.65 -10.56
N ALA A 30 -7.91 -12.98 -11.62
CA ALA A 30 -7.04 -11.82 -11.51
C ALA A 30 -7.75 -10.59 -10.91
N ALA A 31 -8.99 -10.32 -11.32
CA ALA A 31 -9.78 -9.21 -10.79
C ALA A 31 -10.18 -9.42 -9.31
N ASN A 32 -10.50 -10.65 -8.91
CA ASN A 32 -11.01 -10.95 -7.57
C ASN A 32 -9.90 -11.07 -6.51
N LEU A 33 -8.65 -11.33 -6.91
CA LEU A 33 -7.47 -11.17 -6.04
C LEU A 33 -7.11 -9.70 -5.80
N THR A 34 -7.58 -8.79 -6.64
CA THR A 34 -7.29 -7.35 -6.54
C THR A 34 -8.36 -6.58 -5.76
N GLU A 35 -9.55 -7.18 -5.54
CA GLU A 35 -10.71 -6.47 -4.96
C GLU A 35 -10.91 -6.69 -3.44
N ARG A 36 -10.09 -7.51 -2.79
CA ARG A 36 -10.04 -7.55 -1.32
C ARG A 36 -9.02 -6.54 -0.79
N GLY A 37 -9.49 -5.36 -0.42
CA GLY A 37 -8.90 -4.55 0.65
C GLY A 37 -7.47 -4.04 0.44
N SER A 38 -7.03 -3.78 -0.80
CA SER A 38 -5.71 -3.17 -1.01
C SER A 38 -5.73 -1.73 -0.48
N ILE A 39 -5.00 -1.48 0.61
CA ILE A 39 -4.75 -0.11 1.08
C ILE A 39 -3.91 0.61 0.00
N ALA A 40 -4.48 1.65 -0.62
CA ALA A 40 -3.83 2.41 -1.66
C ALA A 40 -2.79 3.38 -1.10
N LEU A 41 -1.78 3.71 -1.90
CA LEU A 41 -0.81 4.78 -1.64
C LEU A 41 -0.86 5.76 -2.82
N SER A 42 -1.68 6.81 -2.69
CA SER A 42 -1.94 7.75 -3.78
C SER A 42 -0.77 8.72 -4.01
N PRO A 43 -0.67 9.36 -5.20
CA PRO A 43 0.40 10.34 -5.49
C PRO A 43 0.50 11.47 -4.48
N ASP A 44 -0.63 11.99 -4.00
CA ASP A 44 -0.64 13.05 -2.98
C ASP A 44 -0.06 12.56 -1.65
N ARG A 45 -0.33 11.30 -1.28
CA ARG A 45 0.20 10.71 -0.05
C ARG A 45 1.68 10.34 -0.18
N ILE A 46 2.13 9.96 -1.38
CA ILE A 46 3.56 9.84 -1.70
C ILE A 46 4.26 11.19 -1.50
N LYS A 47 3.73 12.26 -2.09
CA LYS A 47 4.26 13.61 -1.93
C LYS A 47 4.29 14.03 -0.46
N HIS A 48 3.21 13.80 0.27
CA HIS A 48 3.13 14.08 1.70
C HIS A 48 4.23 13.35 2.48
N ILE A 49 4.40 12.05 2.26
CA ILE A 49 5.41 11.24 2.96
C ILE A 49 6.81 11.72 2.62
N LEU A 50 7.14 11.92 1.34
CA LEU A 50 8.50 12.23 0.92
C LEU A 50 8.87 13.69 1.18
N TYR A 51 8.04 14.63 0.74
CA TYR A 51 8.38 16.06 0.65
C TYR A 51 7.53 16.95 1.56
N GLY A 52 6.38 16.43 1.98
CA GLY A 52 5.39 17.16 2.74
C GLY A 52 4.48 18.03 1.88
N ASP A 53 3.46 18.56 2.53
CA ASP A 53 2.47 19.48 1.99
C ASP A 53 2.01 20.46 3.09
N LYS A 54 0.92 21.20 2.84
CA LYS A 54 0.38 22.18 3.80
C LYS A 54 -0.07 21.56 5.13
N THR A 55 -0.25 20.25 5.20
CA THR A 55 -0.71 19.50 6.37
C THR A 55 0.42 18.81 7.14
N GLY A 56 1.67 18.91 6.65
CA GLY A 56 2.85 18.33 7.29
C GLY A 56 3.59 17.34 6.39
N GLY A 57 4.10 16.25 6.98
CA GLY A 57 4.89 15.24 6.27
C GLY A 57 6.36 15.65 6.08
N GLY A 58 6.97 15.19 4.98
CA GLY A 58 8.36 15.47 4.62
C GLY A 58 9.37 14.64 5.40
N HIS A 59 9.30 13.32 5.19
CA HIS A 59 10.09 12.31 5.89
C HIS A 59 11.21 11.71 5.03
N ARG A 60 11.36 12.09 3.76
CA ARG A 60 12.57 11.75 3.00
C ARG A 60 13.80 12.37 3.68
N HIS A 61 14.96 11.74 3.54
CA HIS A 61 16.20 12.38 3.99
C HIS A 61 16.41 13.76 3.34
N GLY A 62 16.90 14.71 4.13
CA GLY A 62 17.28 16.07 3.73
C GLY A 62 16.12 17.06 3.66
N GLN A 63 14.92 16.72 4.15
CA GLN A 63 13.79 17.65 4.14
C GLN A 63 13.85 18.71 5.25
N HIS A 64 14.56 18.42 6.35
CA HIS A 64 14.77 19.28 7.50
C HIS A 64 13.48 19.88 8.06
N LYS A 65 12.35 19.14 7.96
CA LYS A 65 11.06 19.60 8.49
C LYS A 65 11.08 19.59 10.01
N PRO A 66 10.78 20.70 10.70
CA PRO A 66 10.80 20.77 12.16
C PRO A 66 9.96 19.69 12.85
N CYS A 67 10.48 19.11 13.93
CA CYS A 67 9.86 18.04 14.72
C CYS A 67 9.55 16.73 13.96
N LYS A 68 10.05 16.54 12.73
CA LYS A 68 9.84 15.31 11.95
C LYS A 68 11.10 14.45 11.98
N SER A 69 10.91 13.14 11.93
CA SER A 69 11.98 12.18 11.67
C SER A 69 12.09 11.90 10.17
N GLU A 70 13.27 11.49 9.72
CA GLU A 70 13.54 11.22 8.32
C GLU A 70 14.00 9.78 8.10
N PHE A 71 13.62 9.21 6.95
CA PHE A 71 14.16 7.94 6.46
C PHE A 71 15.68 8.06 6.24
N PRO A 72 16.41 6.93 6.30
CA PRO A 72 17.86 6.93 6.11
C PRO A 72 18.30 7.57 4.79
N GLU A 73 19.47 8.23 4.79
CA GLU A 73 20.05 8.87 3.61
C GLU A 73 20.21 7.91 2.42
N ASN A 74 20.54 6.65 2.70
CA ASN A 74 20.71 5.61 1.67
C ASN A 74 19.39 5.02 1.14
N TRP A 75 18.23 5.46 1.63
CA TRP A 75 16.93 5.03 1.09
C TRP A 75 16.48 5.97 -0.02
N SER A 76 16.33 5.42 -1.23
CA SER A 76 15.70 6.13 -2.33
C SER A 76 14.20 6.32 -2.08
N ASP A 77 13.61 7.31 -2.76
CA ASP A 77 12.16 7.55 -2.79
C ASP A 77 11.39 6.27 -3.10
N GLN A 78 11.86 5.52 -4.10
CA GLN A 78 11.25 4.25 -4.50
C GLN A 78 11.31 3.21 -3.36
N LYS A 79 12.46 3.08 -2.68
CA LYS A 79 12.58 2.15 -1.53
C LYS A 79 11.60 2.52 -0.42
N ILE A 80 11.43 3.81 -0.13
CA ILE A 80 10.47 4.30 0.86
C ILE A 80 9.04 3.92 0.44
N ILE A 81 8.64 4.26 -0.79
CA ILE A 81 7.30 4.00 -1.33
C ILE A 81 6.98 2.50 -1.33
N ASP A 82 7.89 1.67 -1.84
CA ASP A 82 7.70 0.21 -1.93
C ASP A 82 7.60 -0.41 -0.54
N THR A 83 8.41 0.05 0.41
CA THR A 83 8.35 -0.43 1.79
C THR A 83 7.01 -0.10 2.44
N VAL A 84 6.53 1.13 2.28
CA VAL A 84 5.23 1.57 2.82
C VAL A 84 4.09 0.82 2.17
N SER A 85 4.10 0.68 0.84
CA SER A 85 3.10 -0.09 0.10
C SER A 85 3.09 -1.55 0.54
N LYS A 86 4.25 -2.19 0.72
CA LYS A 86 4.35 -3.57 1.19
C LYS A 86 3.77 -3.76 2.61
N ILE A 87 4.00 -2.82 3.52
CA ILE A 87 3.42 -2.87 4.88
C ILE A 87 1.89 -2.71 4.79
N ALA A 88 1.42 -1.77 3.98
CA ALA A 88 0.01 -1.47 3.80
C ALA A 88 -0.77 -2.63 3.15
N SER A 89 -0.17 -3.31 2.18
CA SER A 89 -0.78 -4.44 1.45
C SER A 89 -0.59 -5.80 2.13
N ASN A 90 0.01 -5.86 3.32
CA ASN A 90 0.21 -7.10 4.05
C ASN A 90 -1.01 -7.41 4.93
N ASP A 91 -1.76 -8.45 4.58
CA ASP A 91 -2.94 -8.92 5.31
C ASP A 91 -2.66 -9.36 6.76
N ASN A 92 -1.39 -9.67 7.09
CA ASN A 92 -0.95 -10.03 8.43
C ASN A 92 -0.49 -8.82 9.27
N THR A 93 -0.57 -7.60 8.74
CA THR A 93 -0.20 -6.40 9.48
C THR A 93 -1.15 -6.21 10.66
N ASN A 94 -0.57 -6.17 11.88
CA ASN A 94 -1.34 -5.87 13.07
C ASN A 94 -1.65 -4.38 13.14
N TRP A 95 -2.92 -4.03 12.90
CA TRP A 95 -3.43 -2.66 12.87
C TRP A 95 -4.12 -2.30 14.19
N ASN A 96 -3.63 -1.25 14.85
CA ASN A 96 -4.23 -0.71 16.06
C ASN A 96 -5.11 0.49 15.72
N ARG A 97 -6.41 0.41 16.00
CA ARG A 97 -7.32 1.55 15.85
C ARG A 97 -7.00 2.60 16.92
N GLN A 98 -6.92 3.86 16.52
CA GLN A 98 -6.71 5.01 17.40
C GLN A 98 -8.04 5.73 17.67
N ASP A 99 -8.08 6.61 18.66
CA ASP A 99 -9.30 7.35 19.05
C ASP A 99 -9.84 8.24 17.92
N ASN A 100 -8.96 8.78 17.08
CA ASN A 100 -9.32 9.56 15.89
C ASN A 100 -9.85 8.70 14.72
N GLY A 101 -10.03 7.39 14.92
CA GLY A 101 -10.53 6.44 13.94
C GLY A 101 -9.50 5.90 12.96
N TYR A 102 -8.28 6.45 12.90
CA TYR A 102 -7.22 5.93 12.05
C TYR A 102 -6.68 4.61 12.56
N PHE A 103 -6.09 3.83 11.66
CA PHE A 103 -5.38 2.62 12.02
C PHE A 103 -3.88 2.84 11.89
N VAL A 104 -3.14 2.36 12.89
CA VAL A 104 -1.70 2.52 12.97
C VAL A 104 -1.03 1.17 13.15
N THR A 105 0.07 0.97 12.44
CA THR A 105 1.01 -0.12 12.72
C THR A 105 2.41 0.45 12.92
N ASN A 106 3.22 -0.24 13.72
CA ASN A 106 4.66 0.04 13.85
C ASN A 106 5.39 -1.25 13.46
N THR A 107 6.05 -1.25 12.30
CA THR A 107 6.75 -2.43 11.76
C THR A 107 8.25 -2.16 11.75
N LYS A 108 9.05 -3.17 12.10
CA LYS A 108 10.51 -3.11 11.97
C LYS A 108 10.93 -3.68 10.61
N ILE A 109 11.59 -2.85 9.80
CA ILE A 109 12.24 -3.26 8.54
C ILE A 109 13.73 -3.01 8.70
N GLU A 110 14.55 -4.05 8.54
CA GLU A 110 15.98 -4.01 8.89
C GLU A 110 16.13 -3.59 10.38
N ASN A 111 16.75 -2.45 10.66
CA ASN A 111 16.85 -1.86 12.00
C ASN A 111 15.98 -0.60 12.20
N LEU A 112 15.12 -0.28 11.24
CA LEU A 112 14.26 0.89 11.24
C LEU A 112 12.84 0.52 11.68
N LYS A 113 12.34 1.14 12.76
CA LYS A 113 10.92 1.07 13.14
C LYS A 113 10.17 2.11 12.32
N ILE A 114 9.20 1.67 11.53
CA ILE A 114 8.39 2.52 10.66
C ILE A 114 6.97 2.49 11.16
N ARG A 115 6.41 3.68 11.43
CA ARG A 115 4.98 3.84 11.66
C ARG A 115 4.29 4.06 10.34
N VAL A 116 3.22 3.31 10.08
CA VAL A 116 2.31 3.54 8.95
C VAL A 116 0.93 3.82 9.51
N VAL A 117 0.30 4.87 9.00
CA VAL A 117 -1.05 5.31 9.38
C VAL A 117 -1.96 5.20 8.18
N VAL A 118 -3.12 4.58 8.33
CA VAL A 118 -4.16 4.49 7.29
C VAL A 118 -5.47 5.09 7.80
N ASN A 119 -6.33 5.51 6.86
CA ASN A 119 -7.62 6.10 7.18
C ASN A 119 -8.56 5.12 7.91
N SER A 120 -9.70 5.65 8.37
CA SER A 120 -10.72 4.89 9.12
C SER A 120 -11.27 3.68 8.38
N ASP A 121 -11.23 3.70 7.05
CA ASP A 121 -11.85 2.67 6.23
C ASP A 121 -10.80 1.63 5.76
N LYS A 122 -9.53 1.79 6.17
CA LYS A 122 -8.39 0.98 5.73
C LYS A 122 -8.29 0.88 4.20
N THR A 123 -8.48 2.00 3.50
CA THR A 123 -8.40 2.08 2.05
C THR A 123 -7.25 2.94 1.56
N GLN A 124 -6.68 3.80 2.40
CA GLN A 124 -5.65 4.76 2.00
C GLN A 124 -4.59 4.94 3.09
N VAL A 125 -3.32 4.81 2.72
CA VAL A 125 -2.20 5.29 3.55
C VAL A 125 -2.33 6.78 3.71
N ILE A 126 -2.39 7.24 4.96
CA ILE A 126 -2.23 8.63 5.31
C ILE A 126 -0.73 8.92 5.35
N THR A 127 0.01 8.56 6.38
CA THR A 127 1.44 8.91 6.47
C THR A 127 2.29 7.73 6.88
N ALA A 128 3.59 7.83 6.65
CA ALA A 128 4.57 6.89 7.13
C ALA A 128 5.89 7.60 7.48
N TYR A 129 6.50 7.21 8.60
CA TYR A 129 7.76 7.80 9.06
C TYR A 129 8.48 6.89 10.05
N PRO A 130 9.83 7.00 10.16
CA PRO A 130 10.59 6.24 11.13
C PRO A 130 10.40 6.75 12.55
N THR A 131 10.38 5.87 13.54
CA THR A 131 10.08 6.21 14.94
C THR A 131 11.24 5.97 15.91
N ASN A 132 12.33 5.35 15.45
CA ASN A 132 13.53 5.08 16.25
C ASN A 132 14.78 5.79 15.70
N VAL A 133 14.59 6.99 15.14
CA VAL A 133 15.65 7.88 14.70
C VAL A 133 15.43 9.27 15.29
N PRO A 134 16.48 10.10 15.45
CA PRO A 134 16.34 11.47 15.90
C PRO A 134 15.34 12.25 15.03
N ARG A 135 14.58 13.14 15.66
CA ARG A 135 13.76 14.12 14.95
C ARG A 135 14.59 15.36 14.66
N ASN A 136 14.25 16.04 13.58
CA ASN A 136 14.78 17.35 13.25
C ASN A 136 14.48 18.35 14.38
N PRO A 137 15.41 19.27 14.68
CA PRO A 137 15.20 20.29 15.71
C PRO A 137 13.90 21.07 15.52
N CYS A 138 13.25 21.45 16.62
CA CYS A 138 12.12 22.36 16.57
C CYS A 138 12.00 23.20 17.83
N THR A 139 11.28 24.32 17.69
CA THR A 139 11.06 25.32 18.74
C THR A 139 9.84 25.03 19.60
N ALA A 140 8.99 24.08 19.19
CA ALA A 140 7.98 23.53 20.08
C ALA A 140 8.71 22.77 21.19
N ALA A 141 8.30 22.99 22.45
CA ALA A 141 8.81 22.22 23.58
C ALA A 141 8.85 20.74 23.17
N ASN A 142 10.04 20.17 23.26
CA ASN A 142 10.35 18.84 22.78
C ASN A 142 9.64 17.83 23.69
N ASP A 143 8.36 17.55 23.40
CA ASP A 143 7.50 16.57 24.07
C ASP A 143 7.95 15.11 23.85
N ASN A 144 9.25 14.85 23.75
CA ASN A 144 9.82 13.51 23.58
C ASN A 144 10.87 13.20 24.67
N ASP A 145 10.56 13.52 25.93
CA ASP A 145 11.13 12.77 27.05
C ASP A 145 10.27 11.50 27.21
N PRO A 146 10.87 10.28 27.23
CA PRO A 146 10.15 9.01 27.35
C PRO A 146 9.26 8.89 28.59
#